data_AF-A0A523UK56-F1
#
_entry.id   AF-A0A523UK56-F1
#
_cell.length_a   1.000
_cell.length_b   1.000
_cell.length_c   1.000
_cell.angle_alpha   90.00
_cell.angle_beta   90.00
_cell.angle_gamma   90.00
#
_symmetry.space_group_name_H-M   'P 1'
#
loop_
_entity.id
_entity.type
_entity.pdbx_description
1 polymer ?
#
loop_
_entity_poly.entity_id
_entity_poly.type
_entity_poly.pdbx_seq_one_letter_code
_entity_poly.pdbx_strand_id
1 'polypeptide(L)'
;MSLIRANPGLTAKEYAEIALQRGLCGSDSTNAVFSLQTTLMKEVREGRMPEIKVFKVNGKHCYFPADYNKGWQVGPPKEDSAVTVILPPDVAKNVDTLVELDKFGSRGEALIQLARDGIEAKQHELENAEKVVQQIRGLKQSICI
;
A
#
# COMPACT_ATOMS: atom_id res chain seq x y z
N MET A 1 11.68 4.61 -13.99
CA MET A 1 10.30 4.13 -14.04
C MET A 1 9.71 4.26 -12.64
N SER A 2 8.63 5.03 -12.46
CA SER A 2 8.05 5.33 -11.15
C SER A 2 7.26 4.15 -10.59
N LEU A 3 7.80 3.52 -9.54
CA LEU A 3 7.09 2.56 -8.70
C LEU A 3 5.81 3.21 -8.16
N ILE A 4 4.68 2.67 -8.57
CA ILE A 4 3.34 3.04 -8.13
C ILE A 4 3.30 2.90 -6.60
N ARG A 5 3.13 4.02 -5.88
CA ARG A 5 2.99 4.00 -4.42
C ARG A 5 1.65 3.33 -4.08
N ALA A 6 1.72 2.16 -3.45
CA ALA A 6 0.59 1.40 -2.94
C ALA A 6 -0.04 2.10 -1.72
N ASN A 7 -0.71 3.23 -2.00
CA ASN A 7 -1.98 3.72 -1.46
C ASN A 7 -2.06 5.24 -1.72
N PRO A 8 -2.37 5.66 -2.97
CA PRO A 8 -2.59 7.07 -3.24
C PRO A 8 -3.90 7.43 -2.55
N GLY A 9 -3.89 8.33 -1.56
CA GLY A 9 -5.08 8.66 -0.77
C GLY A 9 -6.36 8.83 -1.60
N LEU A 10 -7.50 8.58 -0.98
CA LEU A 10 -8.76 8.50 -1.70
C LEU A 10 -9.20 9.87 -2.21
N THR A 11 -9.86 9.88 -3.36
CA THR A 11 -10.55 11.05 -3.89
C THR A 11 -11.79 11.36 -3.06
N ALA A 12 -12.26 12.61 -3.12
CA ALA A 12 -13.48 13.00 -2.40
C ALA A 12 -14.71 12.18 -2.80
N LYS A 13 -14.75 11.68 -4.05
CA LYS A 13 -15.81 10.78 -4.53
C LYS A 13 -15.74 9.42 -3.83
N GLU A 14 -14.57 8.82 -3.76
CA GLU A 14 -14.38 7.50 -3.11
C GLU A 14 -14.69 7.56 -1.61
N TYR A 15 -14.31 8.64 -0.92
CA TYR A 15 -14.72 8.84 0.48
C TYR A 15 -16.24 8.94 0.64
N ALA A 16 -16.93 9.67 -0.25
CA ALA A 16 -18.38 9.79 -0.22
C ALA A 16 -19.06 8.42 -0.45
N GLU A 17 -18.57 7.62 -1.39
CA GLU A 17 -19.08 6.27 -1.66
C GLU A 17 -18.89 5.34 -0.44
N ILE A 18 -17.69 5.32 0.16
CA ILE A 18 -17.41 4.50 1.35
C ILE A 18 -18.27 4.93 2.53
N ALA A 19 -18.42 6.23 2.76
CA ALA A 19 -19.16 6.75 3.90
C ALA A 19 -20.66 6.40 3.81
N LEU A 20 -21.23 6.44 2.60
CA LEU A 20 -22.60 5.98 2.35
C LEU A 20 -22.73 4.46 2.49
N GLN A 21 -21.82 3.68 1.89
CA GLN A 21 -21.85 2.21 1.97
C GLN A 21 -21.74 1.69 3.41
N ARG A 22 -20.95 2.37 4.25
CA ARG A 22 -20.76 2.00 5.65
C ARG A 22 -21.77 2.64 6.60
N GLY A 23 -22.70 3.45 6.08
CA GLY A 23 -23.69 4.16 6.90
C GLY A 23 -23.07 5.16 7.88
N LEU A 24 -21.88 5.68 7.59
CA LEU A 24 -21.18 6.65 8.44
C LEU A 24 -21.79 8.06 8.33
N CYS A 25 -22.41 8.37 7.19
CA CYS A 25 -23.14 9.60 6.98
C CYS A 25 -24.35 9.37 6.08
N GLY A 26 -25.41 10.15 6.31
CA GLY A 26 -26.55 10.26 5.41
C GLY A 26 -26.49 11.54 4.59
N SER A 27 -27.20 11.55 3.46
CA SER A 27 -27.47 12.77 2.71
C SER A 27 -28.90 12.70 2.19
N ASP A 28 -29.67 13.75 2.43
CA ASP A 28 -31.05 13.88 1.95
C ASP A 28 -31.12 14.35 0.48
N SER A 29 -29.96 14.47 -0.18
CA SER A 29 -29.86 14.89 -1.57
C SER A 29 -30.17 13.75 -2.53
N THR A 30 -30.85 14.07 -3.64
CA THR A 30 -31.08 13.15 -4.77
C THR A 30 -29.77 12.54 -5.29
N ASN A 31 -28.64 13.25 -5.15
CA ASN A 31 -27.31 12.70 -5.41
C ASN A 31 -26.42 12.86 -4.16
N ALA A 32 -26.60 11.92 -3.24
CA ALA A 32 -25.86 11.84 -1.98
C ALA A 32 -24.33 11.86 -2.18
N VAL A 33 -23.80 11.11 -3.16
CA VAL A 33 -22.36 11.03 -3.43
C VAL A 33 -21.80 12.39 -3.85
N PHE A 34 -22.45 13.07 -4.80
CA PHE A 34 -22.00 14.38 -5.27
C PHE A 34 -22.12 15.45 -4.18
N SER A 35 -23.20 15.40 -3.39
CA SER A 35 -23.39 16.32 -2.25
C SER A 35 -22.28 16.16 -1.23
N LEU A 36 -21.95 14.94 -0.83
CA LEU A 36 -20.91 14.68 0.16
C LEU A 36 -19.51 15.00 -0.38
N GLN A 37 -19.25 14.67 -1.65
CA GLN A 37 -18.00 15.02 -2.32
C GLN A 37 -17.77 16.53 -2.30
N THR A 38 -18.77 17.32 -2.71
CA THR A 38 -18.64 18.78 -2.78
C THR A 38 -18.55 19.42 -1.40
N THR A 39 -19.28 18.90 -0.41
CA THR A 39 -19.13 19.29 0.99
C THR A 39 -17.70 19.07 1.49
N LEU A 40 -17.14 17.87 1.33
CA LEU A 40 -15.76 17.58 1.74
C LEU A 40 -14.76 18.54 1.07
N MET A 41 -14.90 18.77 -0.24
CA MET A 41 -14.05 19.72 -0.96
C MET A 41 -14.15 21.14 -0.38
N LYS A 42 -15.37 21.59 -0.03
CA LYS A 42 -15.62 22.92 0.53
C LYS A 42 -15.05 23.06 1.94
N GLU A 43 -15.33 22.11 2.82
CA GLU A 43 -14.87 22.12 4.22
C GLU A 43 -13.36 22.14 4.33
N VAL A 44 -12.67 21.36 3.49
CA VAL A 44 -11.20 21.32 3.46
C VAL A 44 -10.62 22.62 2.87
N ARG A 45 -11.23 23.16 1.81
CA ARG A 45 -10.81 24.46 1.23
C ARG A 45 -10.99 25.62 2.21
N GLU A 46 -12.05 25.59 3.01
CA GLU A 46 -12.38 26.61 4.01
C GLU A 46 -11.65 26.40 5.34
N GLY A 47 -10.79 25.38 5.43
CA GLY A 47 -9.95 25.12 6.61
C GLY A 47 -10.71 24.62 7.83
N ARG A 48 -11.96 24.18 7.66
CA ARG A 48 -12.81 23.67 8.75
C ARG A 48 -12.49 22.22 9.14
N MET A 49 -11.71 21.51 8.32
CA MET A 49 -11.18 20.18 8.59
C MET A 49 -9.65 20.18 8.59
N PRO A 50 -9.00 20.80 9.61
CA PRO A 50 -7.54 20.86 9.71
C PRO A 50 -6.87 19.47 9.83
N GLU A 51 -7.65 18.47 10.23
CA GLU A 51 -7.28 17.07 10.30
C GLU A 51 -7.24 16.36 8.93
N ILE A 52 -7.49 17.07 7.82
CA ILE A 52 -7.41 16.52 6.47
C ILE A 52 -6.42 17.33 5.61
N LYS A 53 -5.54 16.64 4.90
CA LYS A 53 -4.58 17.20 3.95
C LYS A 53 -4.93 16.78 2.53
N VAL A 54 -4.69 17.68 1.58
CA VAL A 54 -4.93 17.44 0.15
C VAL A 54 -3.60 17.43 -0.59
N PHE A 55 -3.35 16.38 -1.35
CA PHE A 55 -2.20 16.27 -2.24
C PHE A 55 -2.65 15.93 -3.65
N LYS A 56 -1.88 16.38 -4.64
CA LYS A 56 -2.12 16.03 -6.05
C LYS A 56 -1.34 14.76 -6.39
N VAL A 57 -2.05 13.68 -6.70
CA VAL A 57 -1.45 12.39 -7.10
C VAL A 57 -1.99 12.02 -8.48
N ASN A 58 -1.09 11.78 -9.45
CA ASN A 58 -1.46 11.44 -10.83
C ASN A 58 -2.50 12.41 -11.45
N GLY A 59 -2.39 13.70 -11.15
CA GLY A 59 -3.29 14.73 -11.68
C GLY A 59 -4.60 14.93 -10.91
N LYS A 60 -4.93 14.08 -9.93
CA LYS A 60 -6.17 14.14 -9.13
C LYS A 60 -5.89 14.63 -7.70
N HIS A 61 -6.89 15.28 -7.08
CA HIS A 61 -6.83 15.68 -5.67
C HIS A 61 -7.22 14.51 -4.77
N CYS A 62 -6.29 14.11 -3.91
CA CYS A 62 -6.40 13.00 -2.98
C CYS A 62 -6.37 13.53 -1.54
N TYR A 63 -7.23 13.00 -0.68
CA TYR A 63 -7.45 13.46 0.69
C TYR A 63 -6.88 12.44 1.69
N PHE A 64 -6.17 12.95 2.70
CA PHE A 64 -5.44 12.15 3.68
C PHE A 64 -5.68 12.70 5.09
N PRO A 65 -5.68 11.84 6.13
CA PRO A 65 -5.65 12.32 7.51
C PRO A 65 -4.40 13.20 7.78
N ALA A 66 -4.49 14.19 8.66
CA ALA A 66 -3.39 15.11 8.95
C ALA A 66 -2.21 14.40 9.62
N ASP A 67 -2.50 13.34 10.38
CA ASP A 67 -1.56 12.41 11.00
C ASP A 67 -0.96 11.39 10.00
N TYR A 68 -1.39 11.39 8.73
CA TYR A 68 -0.76 10.58 7.69
C TYR A 68 0.75 10.85 7.58
N ASN A 69 1.18 12.09 7.87
CA ASN A 69 2.60 12.46 7.92
C ASN A 69 3.35 12.04 9.19
N LYS A 70 2.68 11.52 10.24
CA LYS A 70 3.37 11.04 11.45
C LYS A 70 3.94 9.63 11.29
N GLY A 71 3.51 8.88 10.27
CA GLY A 71 4.06 7.58 9.90
C GLY A 71 4.79 7.53 8.55
N TRP A 72 4.53 8.47 7.64
CA TRP A 72 5.10 8.48 6.28
C TRP A 72 5.65 9.86 5.94
N GLN A 73 6.80 10.20 6.53
CA GLN A 73 7.62 11.29 6.00
C GLN A 73 8.12 10.89 4.60
N VAL A 74 7.60 11.57 3.58
CA VAL A 74 8.17 11.56 2.23
C VAL A 74 9.47 12.37 2.22
N GLY A 75 10.47 11.89 2.95
CA GLY A 75 11.86 12.17 2.61
C GLY A 75 12.30 11.27 1.46
N PRO A 76 13.53 11.42 0.92
CA PRO A 76 14.20 10.27 0.28
C PRO A 76 14.01 9.05 1.21
N PRO A 77 13.85 7.82 0.67
CA PRO A 77 13.58 6.65 1.48
C PRO A 77 14.53 6.70 2.68
N LYS A 78 13.97 6.78 3.90
CA LYS A 78 14.78 6.45 5.07
C LYS A 78 15.03 4.96 4.92
N GLU A 79 16.14 4.64 4.28
CA GLU A 79 16.57 3.27 3.98
C GLU A 79 16.75 2.45 5.27
N ASP A 80 16.73 3.10 6.44
CA ASP A 80 16.93 2.46 7.74
C ASP A 80 15.64 2.43 8.57
N SER A 81 14.65 1.65 8.14
CA SER A 81 13.69 1.11 9.11
C SER A 81 14.35 -0.06 9.82
N ALA A 82 14.78 0.15 11.06
CA ALA A 82 15.40 -0.90 11.86
C ALA A 82 14.35 -1.99 12.19
N VAL A 83 14.47 -3.14 11.54
CA VAL A 83 13.63 -4.31 11.80
C VAL A 83 14.43 -5.31 12.64
N THR A 84 13.88 -5.71 13.79
CA THR A 84 14.45 -6.80 14.58
C THR A 84 13.85 -8.11 14.11
N VAL A 85 14.69 -9.04 13.66
CA VAL A 85 14.28 -10.38 13.22
C VAL A 85 14.89 -11.41 14.15
N ILE A 86 14.06 -12.31 14.67
CA ILE A 86 14.52 -13.45 15.46
C ILE A 86 14.71 -14.62 14.50
N LEU A 87 15.95 -15.13 14.42
CA LEU A 87 16.32 -16.23 13.54
C LEU A 87 16.57 -17.51 14.35
N PRO A 88 16.21 -18.68 13.81
CA PRO A 88 16.69 -19.96 14.30
C PRO A 88 18.23 -20.01 14.33
N PRO A 89 18.85 -20.72 15.30
CA PRO A 89 20.31 -20.74 15.48
C PRO A 89 21.09 -21.23 14.26
N ASP A 90 20.53 -22.20 13.54
CA ASP A 90 21.06 -22.76 12.30
C ASP A 90 21.08 -21.74 11.17
N VAL A 91 20.01 -20.96 11.01
CA VAL A 91 19.91 -19.89 10.01
C VAL A 91 20.86 -18.75 10.35
N ALA A 92 20.94 -18.36 11.63
CA ALA A 92 21.86 -17.32 12.09
C ALA A 92 23.33 -17.71 11.81
N LYS A 93 23.70 -18.97 12.07
CA LYS A 93 25.04 -19.49 11.78
C LYS A 93 25.37 -19.45 10.28
N ASN A 94 24.41 -19.76 9.42
CA ASN A 94 24.61 -19.70 7.97
C ASN A 94 24.82 -18.26 7.50
N VAL A 95 24.06 -17.30 8.03
CA VAL A 95 24.25 -15.87 7.74
C VAL A 95 25.64 -15.40 8.20
N ASP A 96 26.07 -15.82 9.38
CA ASP A 96 27.41 -15.48 9.90
C ASP A 96 28.52 -16.04 9.02
N THR A 97 28.38 -17.31 8.59
CA THR A 97 29.33 -17.94 7.67
C THR A 97 29.41 -17.19 6.34
N LEU A 98 28.29 -16.70 5.81
CA LEU A 98 28.26 -15.94 4.55
C LEU A 98 28.96 -14.59 4.68
N VAL A 99 28.85 -13.93 5.82
CA VAL A 99 29.58 -12.69 6.12
C VAL A 99 31.08 -12.98 6.31
N GLU A 100 31.43 -14.06 7.03
CA GLU A 100 32.83 -14.49 7.22
C GLU A 100 33.54 -14.86 5.92
N LEU A 101 32.80 -15.39 4.94
CA LEU A 101 33.30 -15.71 3.60
C LEU A 101 33.40 -14.49 2.66
N ASP A 102 33.23 -13.28 3.21
CA ASP A 102 33.31 -11.99 2.52
C ASP A 102 32.35 -11.89 1.32
N LYS A 103 31.24 -12.63 1.38
CA LYS A 103 30.16 -12.56 0.37
C LYS A 103 29.27 -11.34 0.58
N PHE A 104 29.21 -10.83 1.81
CA PHE A 104 28.41 -9.66 2.20
C PHE A 104 29.19 -8.84 3.24
N GLY A 105 29.10 -7.51 3.17
CA GLY A 105 29.81 -6.59 4.07
C GLY A 105 29.17 -6.48 5.46
N SER A 106 27.95 -6.98 5.65
CA SER A 106 27.29 -7.03 6.97
C SER A 106 26.19 -8.09 7.04
N ARG A 107 25.82 -8.48 8.27
CA ARG A 107 24.64 -9.34 8.53
C ARG A 107 23.35 -8.74 7.96
N GLY A 108 23.19 -7.42 8.06
CA GLY A 108 22.02 -6.72 7.53
C GLY A 108 21.94 -6.83 6.01
N GLU A 109 23.07 -6.60 5.33
CA GLU A 109 23.17 -6.74 3.87
C GLU A 109 22.86 -8.18 3.41
N ALA A 110 23.44 -9.17 4.09
CA ALA A 110 23.16 -10.59 3.82
C ALA A 110 21.67 -10.92 3.95
N LEU A 111 21.01 -10.44 5.01
CA LEU A 111 19.58 -10.67 5.22
C LEU A 111 18.72 -9.97 4.18
N ILE A 112 19.06 -8.74 3.79
CA ILE A 112 18.34 -8.01 2.74
C ILE A 112 18.45 -8.76 1.41
N GLN A 113 19.65 -9.22 1.05
CA GLN A 113 19.85 -9.91 -0.22
C GLN A 113 19.14 -11.27 -0.23
N LEU A 114 19.26 -12.06 0.84
CA LEU A 114 18.55 -13.34 0.96
C LEU A 114 17.03 -13.17 0.90
N ALA A 115 16.49 -12.12 1.50
CA ALA A 115 15.07 -11.81 1.42
C ALA A 115 14.65 -11.45 -0.02
N ARG A 116 15.45 -10.65 -0.74
CA ARG A 116 15.17 -10.31 -2.15
C ARG A 116 15.19 -11.55 -3.03
N ASP A 117 16.24 -12.36 -2.93
CA ASP A 117 16.40 -13.58 -3.73
C ASP A 117 15.26 -14.58 -3.44
N GLY A 118 14.85 -14.70 -2.18
CA GLY A 118 13.73 -15.55 -1.77
C GLY A 118 12.38 -15.06 -2.32
N ILE A 119 12.13 -13.75 -2.33
CA ILE A 119 10.93 -13.16 -2.93
C ILE A 119 10.93 -13.39 -4.43
N GLU A 120 12.04 -13.12 -5.11
CA GLU A 120 12.18 -13.31 -6.56
C GLU A 120 11.97 -14.77 -6.97
N ALA A 121 12.56 -15.71 -6.23
CA ALA A 121 12.39 -17.14 -6.46
C ALA A 121 10.91 -17.59 -6.32
N LYS A 122 10.14 -16.93 -5.46
CA LYS A 122 8.72 -17.24 -5.23
C LYS A 122 7.77 -16.46 -6.15
N GLN A 123 8.24 -15.41 -6.80
CA GLN A 123 7.44 -14.60 -7.73
C GLN A 123 6.87 -15.45 -8.88
N HIS A 124 7.68 -16.35 -9.46
CA HIS A 124 7.26 -17.19 -10.58
C HIS A 124 6.18 -18.23 -10.19
N GLU A 125 6.25 -18.78 -8.98
CA GLU A 125 5.19 -19.66 -8.45
C GLU A 125 3.89 -18.88 -8.24
N LEU A 126 3.99 -17.63 -7.76
CA LEU A 126 2.85 -16.75 -7.49
C LEU A 126 2.16 -16.31 -8.78
N GLU A 127 2.91 -15.94 -9.81
CA GLU A 127 2.37 -15.59 -11.13
C GLU A 127 1.64 -16.75 -11.79
N ASN A 128 2.15 -17.98 -11.63
CA ASN A 128 1.49 -19.16 -12.16
C ASN A 128 0.21 -19.49 -11.38
N ALA A 129 0.21 -19.33 -10.05
CA ALA A 129 -0.98 -19.47 -9.24
C ALA A 129 -2.05 -18.43 -9.61
N GLU A 130 -1.66 -17.17 -9.84
CA GLU A 130 -2.57 -16.11 -10.30
C GLU A 130 -3.17 -16.40 -11.68
N LYS A 131 -2.37 -16.89 -12.64
CA LYS A 131 -2.86 -17.31 -13.96
C LYS A 131 -3.87 -18.45 -13.85
N VAL A 132 -3.62 -19.45 -13.02
CA VAL A 132 -4.56 -20.57 -12.78
C VAL A 132 -5.85 -20.07 -12.14
N VAL A 133 -5.77 -19.16 -11.16
CA VAL A 133 -6.95 -18.55 -10.54
C VAL A 133 -7.76 -17.75 -11.57
N GLN A 134 -7.11 -16.99 -12.45
CA GLN A 134 -7.78 -16.26 -13.53
C GLN A 134 -8.44 -17.21 -14.54
N GLN A 135 -7.79 -18.31 -14.91
CA GLN A 135 -8.36 -19.33 -15.79
C GLN A 135 -9.57 -20.03 -15.16
N ILE A 136 -9.51 -20.38 -13.86
CA ILE A 136 -10.64 -20.96 -13.13
C ILE A 136 -11.81 -19.97 -13.06
N ARG A 137 -11.54 -18.67 -12.83
CA ARG A 137 -12.59 -17.64 -12.85
C ARG A 137 -13.23 -17.50 -14.22
N GLY A 138 -12.42 -17.52 -15.29
CA GLY A 138 -12.91 -17.51 -16.67
C GLY A 138 -13.80 -18.72 -16.98
N LEU A 139 -13.34 -19.93 -16.66
CA LEU A 139 -14.11 -21.17 -16.86
C LEU A 139 -15.43 -21.19 -16.08
N LYS A 140 -15.44 -20.73 -14.82
CA LYS A 140 -16.68 -20.61 -14.03
C LYS A 140 -17.68 -19.63 -14.65
N GLN A 141 -17.20 -18.57 -15.33
CA GLN A 141 -18.06 -17.62 -16.04
C GLN A 141 -18.57 -18.21 -17.37
N SER A 142 -17.78 -19.05 -18.04
CA SER A 142 -18.17 -19.72 -19.29
C SER A 142 -19.18 -20.87 -19.09
N ILE A 143 -19.20 -21.50 -17.92
CA ILE A 143 -20.11 -22.62 -17.57
C ILE A 143 -21.48 -22.12 -17.07
N CYS A 144 -21.60 -20.85 -16.69
CA CYS A 144 -22.86 -20.23 -16.24
C CYS A 144 -23.73 -19.66 -17.39
N ILE A 145 -23.58 -20.16 -18.62
CA ILE A 145 -24.47 -19.86 -19.75
C ILE A 145 -25.22 -21.14 -20.12
#